data_AF-A0A7W6BFE7-F1
#
_entry.id   AF-A0A7W6BFE7-F1
#
_cell.length_a   1.000
_cell.length_b   1.000
_cell.length_c   1.000
_cell.angle_alpha   90.00
_cell.angle_beta   90.00
_cell.angle_gamma   90.00
#
_symmetry.space_group_name_H-M   'P 1'
#
loop_
_entity.id
_entity.type
_entity.pdbx_description
1 polymer ?
#
loop_
_entity_poly.entity_id
_entity_poly.type
_entity_poly.pdbx_seq_one_letter_code
_entity_poly.pdbx_strand_id
1 'polypeptide(L)'
;MTCIIIDQPHPLDAIWEHAYALEEKANCANEEALRSGDEERACETLERWCDAVYAILALPARNMSDCLEKLRLSGICDDGLLAGADGDAIFKEAIAVLSEGARRGKGFNLVPLDGGANAGA
;
A
#
# COMPACT_ATOMS: atom_id res chain seq x y z
N MET A 1 26.42 -5.69 0.94
CA MET A 1 25.53 -4.95 1.86
C MET A 1 24.22 -5.71 1.94
N THR A 2 23.77 -6.07 3.12
CA THR A 2 22.44 -6.67 3.34
C THR A 2 21.53 -5.57 3.90
N CYS A 3 20.51 -5.19 3.14
CA CYS A 3 19.47 -4.30 3.64
C CYS A 3 18.45 -5.15 4.40
N ILE A 4 18.18 -4.82 5.65
CA ILE A 4 17.14 -5.46 6.46
C ILE A 4 15.99 -4.46 6.53
N ILE A 5 14.82 -4.88 6.06
CA ILE A 5 13.57 -4.12 6.21
C ILE A 5 12.90 -4.66 7.48
N ILE A 6 12.46 -3.78 8.36
CA ILE A 6 11.74 -4.16 9.59
C ILE A 6 10.39 -3.45 9.56
N ASP A 7 9.30 -4.22 9.51
CA ASP A 7 7.96 -3.68 9.69
C ASP A 7 7.70 -3.45 11.17
N GLN A 8 7.35 -2.22 11.54
CA GLN A 8 6.92 -1.84 12.88
C GLN A 8 5.45 -1.45 12.84
N PRO A 9 4.65 -1.79 13.87
CA PRO A 9 3.27 -1.32 13.97
C PRO A 9 3.21 0.21 13.87
N HIS A 10 2.38 0.74 12.98
CA HIS A 10 2.23 2.18 12.80
C HIS A 10 0.88 2.65 13.37
N PRO A 11 0.82 3.82 14.04
CA PRO A 11 -0.45 4.38 14.56
C PRO A 11 -1.57 4.59 13.54
N LEU A 12 -1.26 4.47 12.25
CA LEU A 12 -2.20 4.70 11.14
C LEU A 12 -2.62 3.40 10.46
N ASP A 13 -2.22 2.23 10.97
CA ASP A 13 -2.50 0.95 10.34
C ASP A 13 -3.99 0.71 10.13
N ALA A 14 -4.80 0.95 11.17
CA ALA A 14 -6.25 0.82 11.08
C ALA A 14 -6.89 1.79 10.07
N ILE A 15 -6.33 2.99 9.91
CA ILE A 15 -6.84 3.99 8.96
C ILE A 15 -6.52 3.55 7.53
N TRP A 16 -5.31 3.05 7.30
CA TRP A 16 -4.89 2.51 6.01
C TRP A 16 -5.68 1.26 5.62
N GLU A 17 -5.88 0.32 6.54
CA GLU A 17 -6.71 -0.87 6.31
C GLU A 17 -8.16 -0.49 5.93
N HIS A 18 -8.72 0.51 6.63
CA HIS A 18 -10.06 0.99 6.33
C HIS A 18 -10.14 1.66 4.95
N ALA A 19 -9.17 2.50 4.62
CA ALA A 19 -9.12 3.20 3.34
C ALA A 19 -8.98 2.22 2.17
N TYR A 20 -8.11 1.21 2.28
CA TYR A 20 -7.98 0.16 1.26
C TYR A 20 -9.26 -0.65 1.08
N ALA A 21 -9.91 -1.06 2.17
CA ALA A 21 -11.15 -1.81 2.07
C ALA A 21 -12.28 -1.01 1.38
N LEU A 22 -12.31 0.32 1.57
CA LEU A 22 -13.25 1.19 0.89
C LEU A 22 -12.92 1.36 -0.60
N GLU A 23 -11.64 1.54 -0.94
CA GLU A 23 -11.19 1.64 -2.33
C GLU A 23 -11.48 0.36 -3.10
N GLU A 24 -11.12 -0.81 -2.56
CA GLU A 24 -11.35 -2.10 -3.21
C GLU A 24 -12.85 -2.34 -3.44
N LYS A 25 -13.68 -2.00 -2.45
CA LYS A 25 -15.15 -2.12 -2.57
C LYS A 25 -15.71 -1.16 -3.62
N ALA A 26 -15.22 0.07 -3.68
CA ALA A 26 -15.66 1.06 -4.66
C ALA A 26 -15.23 0.66 -6.08
N ASN A 27 -14.00 0.17 -6.25
CA ASN A 27 -13.50 -0.33 -7.54
C ASN A 27 -14.34 -1.52 -8.03
N CYS A 28 -14.61 -2.51 -7.16
CA CYS A 28 -15.45 -3.66 -7.53
C CYS A 28 -16.86 -3.23 -8.00
N ALA A 29 -17.47 -2.25 -7.31
CA ALA A 29 -18.78 -1.72 -7.70
C ALA A 29 -18.73 -0.99 -9.04
N ASN A 30 -17.64 -0.25 -9.30
CA ASN A 30 -17.41 0.43 -10.57
C ASN A 30 -17.23 -0.54 -11.72
N GLU A 31 -16.40 -1.56 -11.56
CA GLU A 31 -16.23 -2.63 -12.56
C GLU A 31 -17.55 -3.35 -12.86
N GLU A 32 -18.37 -3.63 -11.84
CA GLU A 32 -19.68 -4.25 -12.02
C GLU A 32 -20.65 -3.33 -12.79
N ALA A 33 -20.69 -2.04 -12.45
CA ALA A 33 -21.51 -1.05 -13.15
C ALA A 33 -21.09 -0.93 -14.63
N LEU A 34 -19.79 -0.85 -14.91
CA LEU A 34 -19.24 -0.83 -16.28
C LEU A 34 -19.64 -2.08 -17.08
N ARG A 35 -19.59 -3.27 -16.47
CA ARG A 35 -20.02 -4.52 -17.14
C ARG A 35 -21.52 -4.56 -17.42
N SER A 36 -22.33 -3.91 -16.60
CA SER A 36 -23.79 -3.86 -16.78
C SER A 36 -24.25 -2.89 -17.86
N GLY A 37 -23.40 -1.94 -18.27
CA GLY A 37 -23.74 -0.89 -19.24
C GLY A 37 -24.67 0.21 -18.70
N ASP A 38 -24.85 0.27 -17.37
CA ASP A 38 -25.59 1.32 -16.69
C ASP A 38 -24.68 2.55 -16.49
N GLU A 39 -24.77 3.51 -17.41
CA GLU A 39 -23.90 4.70 -17.44
C GLU A 39 -24.09 5.62 -16.22
N GLU A 40 -25.32 5.76 -15.73
CA GLU A 40 -25.61 6.60 -14.56
C GLU A 40 -24.99 6.00 -13.30
N ARG A 41 -25.18 4.68 -13.12
CA ARG A 41 -24.56 3.94 -12.03
C ARG A 41 -23.04 3.93 -12.14
N ALA A 42 -22.49 3.80 -13.34
CA ALA A 42 -21.04 3.83 -13.57
C ALA A 42 -20.42 5.17 -13.18
N CYS A 43 -21.09 6.30 -13.50
CA CYS A 43 -20.63 7.62 -13.05
C CYS A 43 -20.64 7.73 -11.51
N GLU A 44 -21.73 7.32 -10.85
CA GLU A 44 -21.83 7.37 -9.39
C GLU A 44 -20.75 6.50 -8.70
N THR A 45 -20.48 5.31 -9.23
CA THR A 45 -19.45 4.42 -8.68
C THR A 45 -18.04 4.93 -8.96
N LEU A 46 -17.81 5.58 -10.09
CA LEU A 46 -16.53 6.19 -10.43
C LEU A 46 -16.18 7.33 -9.47
N GLU A 47 -17.14 8.21 -9.15
CA GLU A 47 -16.93 9.30 -8.18
C GLU A 47 -16.55 8.74 -6.81
N ARG A 48 -17.27 7.71 -6.33
CA ARG A 48 -16.97 7.06 -5.04
C ARG A 48 -15.59 6.40 -5.03
N TRP A 49 -15.19 5.81 -6.15
CA TRP A 49 -13.85 5.24 -6.28
C TRP A 49 -12.78 6.34 -6.26
N CYS A 50 -12.98 7.45 -6.98
CA CYS A 50 -12.08 8.60 -6.96
C CYS A 50 -11.92 9.18 -5.55
N ASP A 51 -13.02 9.34 -4.80
CA ASP A 51 -12.98 9.80 -3.40
C ASP A 51 -12.16 8.88 -2.50
N ALA A 52 -12.31 7.56 -2.66
CA ALA A 52 -11.53 6.58 -1.90
C ALA A 52 -10.04 6.65 -2.26
N VAL A 53 -9.72 6.79 -3.55
CA VAL A 53 -8.34 6.98 -4.02
C VAL A 53 -7.74 8.26 -3.45
N TYR A 54 -8.46 9.40 -3.49
CA TYR A 54 -7.98 10.65 -2.92
C TYR A 54 -7.75 10.57 -1.41
N ALA A 55 -8.62 9.85 -0.69
CA ALA A 55 -8.41 9.61 0.73
C ALA A 55 -7.10 8.85 0.99
N ILE A 56 -6.81 7.80 0.23
CA ILE A 56 -5.54 7.05 0.32
C ILE A 56 -4.35 7.96 -0.04
N LEU A 57 -4.45 8.75 -1.10
CA LEU A 57 -3.40 9.67 -1.53
C LEU A 57 -3.10 10.76 -0.48
N ALA A 58 -4.08 11.17 0.31
CA ALA A 58 -3.92 12.15 1.38
C ALA A 58 -3.24 11.59 2.65
N LEU A 59 -3.29 10.27 2.89
CA LEU A 59 -2.65 9.66 4.07
C LEU A 59 -1.11 9.77 4.01
N PRO A 60 -0.39 9.96 5.12
CA PRO A 60 1.06 9.83 5.08
C PRO A 60 1.45 8.36 4.84
N ALA A 61 2.43 8.12 3.97
CA ALA A 61 3.00 6.80 3.73
C ALA A 61 3.77 6.32 4.96
N ARG A 62 3.49 5.09 5.43
CA ARG A 62 4.15 4.48 6.59
C ARG A 62 5.44 3.78 6.20
N ASN A 63 5.47 3.20 5.01
CA ASN A 63 6.58 2.44 4.47
C ASN A 63 6.67 2.57 2.94
N MET A 64 7.67 1.91 2.35
CA MET A 64 7.88 1.94 0.90
C MET A 64 6.72 1.31 0.12
N SER A 65 6.04 0.30 0.68
CA SER A 65 4.89 -0.32 0.03
C SER A 65 3.73 0.67 -0.13
N ASP A 66 3.45 1.48 0.88
CA ASP A 66 2.45 2.56 0.78
C ASP A 66 2.82 3.60 -0.28
N CYS A 67 4.11 3.93 -0.43
CA CYS A 67 4.58 4.84 -1.48
C CYS A 67 4.33 4.25 -2.88
N LEU A 68 4.60 2.96 -3.06
CA LEU A 68 4.37 2.25 -4.32
C LEU A 68 2.88 2.20 -4.65
N GLU A 69 2.03 1.91 -3.67
CA GLU A 69 0.59 1.84 -3.90
C GLU A 69 0.00 3.22 -4.23
N LYS A 70 0.46 4.29 -3.57
CA LYS A 70 0.10 5.67 -3.95
C LYS A 70 0.52 6.01 -5.38
N LEU A 71 1.70 5.57 -5.82
CA LEU A 71 2.15 5.78 -7.19
C LEU A 71 1.25 5.04 -8.19
N ARG A 72 0.88 3.80 -7.89
CA ARG A 72 -0.07 3.01 -8.68
C ARG A 72 -1.41 3.73 -8.80
N LEU A 73 -2.01 4.12 -7.67
CA LEU A 73 -3.32 4.78 -7.63
C LEU A 73 -3.32 6.19 -8.27
N SER A 74 -2.17 6.85 -8.37
CA SER A 74 -2.06 8.16 -9.01
C SER A 74 -2.11 8.11 -10.54
N GLY A 75 -2.11 6.92 -11.15
CA GLY A 75 -2.13 6.76 -12.60
C GLY A 75 -0.84 7.18 -13.30
N ILE A 76 0.26 7.38 -12.56
CA ILE A 76 1.54 7.82 -13.12
C ILE A 76 2.15 6.80 -14.10
N CYS A 77 1.62 5.58 -14.11
CA CYS A 77 2.03 4.50 -15.01
C CYS A 77 1.10 4.31 -16.22
N ASP A 78 -0.01 5.04 -16.28
CA ASP A 78 -1.00 4.92 -17.35
C ASP A 78 -0.57 5.63 -18.64
N ASP A 79 0.39 6.56 -18.54
CA ASP A 79 1.01 7.23 -19.68
C ASP A 79 2.55 7.25 -19.55
N GLY A 80 3.27 6.80 -20.60
CA GLY A 80 4.73 6.91 -20.70
C GLY A 80 5.47 5.61 -21.00
N LEU A 81 6.68 5.45 -20.46
CA LEU A 81 7.62 4.36 -20.79
C LEU A 81 7.11 2.95 -20.40
N LEU A 82 6.10 2.89 -19.53
CA LEU A 82 5.44 1.68 -19.07
C LEU A 82 4.15 1.37 -19.85
N ALA A 83 3.76 2.22 -20.81
CA ALA A 83 2.59 1.98 -21.66
C ALA A 83 2.76 0.67 -22.44
N GLY A 84 1.90 -0.31 -22.15
CA GLY A 84 1.96 -1.66 -22.72
C GLY A 84 2.60 -2.73 -21.83
N ALA A 85 3.14 -2.36 -20.67
CA ALA A 85 3.48 -3.30 -19.61
C ALA A 85 2.30 -3.44 -18.63
N ASP A 86 2.17 -4.61 -18.00
CA ASP A 86 1.23 -4.82 -16.89
C ASP A 86 1.79 -4.13 -15.63
N GLY A 87 1.49 -2.84 -15.49
CA GLY A 87 1.93 -2.04 -14.35
C GLY A 87 1.47 -2.62 -13.02
N ASP A 88 0.24 -3.13 -12.97
CA ASP A 88 -0.35 -3.77 -11.80
C ASP A 88 0.45 -5.00 -11.36
N ALA A 89 0.88 -5.85 -12.29
CA ALA A 89 1.74 -6.99 -11.99
C ALA A 89 3.11 -6.54 -11.46
N ILE A 90 3.69 -5.47 -12.01
CA ILE A 90 4.98 -4.92 -11.57
C ILE A 90 4.88 -4.40 -10.12
N PHE A 91 3.83 -3.65 -9.81
CA PHE A 91 3.62 -3.13 -8.45
C PHE A 91 3.36 -4.25 -7.44
N LYS A 92 2.54 -5.25 -7.80
CA LYS A 92 2.30 -6.42 -6.97
C LYS A 92 3.60 -7.16 -6.65
N GLU A 93 4.46 -7.37 -7.64
CA GLU A 93 5.77 -8.00 -7.45
C GLU A 93 6.69 -7.14 -6.56
N ALA A 94 6.75 -5.82 -6.80
CA ALA A 94 7.56 -4.92 -5.99
C ALA A 94 7.13 -4.91 -4.52
N ILE A 95 5.82 -4.89 -4.25
CA ILE A 95 5.27 -4.98 -2.89
C ILE A 95 5.59 -6.35 -2.28
N ALA A 96 5.43 -7.45 -3.02
CA ALA A 96 5.75 -8.79 -2.54
C ALA A 96 7.22 -8.95 -2.15
N VAL A 97 8.15 -8.40 -2.94
CA VAL A 97 9.59 -8.39 -2.64
C VAL A 97 9.88 -7.61 -1.35
N LEU A 98 9.24 -6.45 -1.15
CA LEU A 98 9.39 -5.67 0.08
C LEU A 98 8.84 -6.41 1.30
N SER A 99 7.66 -7.00 1.20
CA SER A 99 7.04 -7.80 2.26
C SER A 99 7.89 -9.01 2.63
N GLU A 100 8.46 -9.71 1.65
CA GLU A 100 9.36 -10.84 1.88
C GLU A 100 10.68 -10.38 2.54
N GLY A 101 11.21 -9.22 2.13
CA GLY A 101 12.33 -8.57 2.80
C GLY A 101 12.04 -8.25 4.27
N ALA A 102 10.86 -7.69 4.55
CA ALA A 102 10.40 -7.40 5.91
C ALA A 102 10.24 -8.67 6.76
N ARG A 103 9.65 -9.72 6.18
CA ARG A 103 9.48 -11.03 6.83
C ARG A 103 10.81 -11.65 7.21
N ARG A 104 11.82 -11.59 6.34
CA ARG A 104 13.18 -12.07 6.63
C ARG A 104 13.87 -11.24 7.70
N GLY A 105 13.58 -9.94 7.77
CA GLY A 105 14.09 -9.04 8.81
C GLY A 105 13.46 -9.26 10.19
N LYS A 106 12.25 -9.81 10.25
CA LYS A 106 11.47 -10.03 11.50
C LYS A 106 12.13 -11.00 12.50
N GLY A 107 13.16 -11.74 12.10
CA GLY A 107 13.97 -12.61 12.96
C GLY A 107 15.13 -11.90 13.67
N PHE A 108 15.44 -10.64 13.32
CA PHE A 108 16.38 -9.83 14.09
C PHE A 108 15.67 -9.30 15.34
N ASN A 109 15.70 -10.10 16.40
CA ASN A 109 15.38 -9.60 17.74
C ASN A 109 16.23 -8.34 17.98
N LEU A 110 15.58 -7.19 18.11
CA LEU A 110 16.17 -6.02 18.74
C LEU A 110 16.57 -6.48 20.15
N VAL A 111 17.83 -6.87 20.32
CA VAL A 111 18.39 -7.08 21.66
C VAL A 111 18.14 -5.75 22.38
N PRO A 112 17.40 -5.73 23.51
CA PRO A 112 17.28 -4.51 24.29
C PRO A 112 18.71 -4.07 24.60
N LEU A 113 19.00 -2.78 24.39
CA LEU A 113 20.23 -2.18 24.88
C LEU A 113 20.16 -2.13 26.42
N ASP A 114 20.17 -3.29 27.08
CA ASP A 114 20.54 -3.41 28.48
C ASP A 114 22.05 -3.21 28.56
N GLY A 115 22.44 -1.95 28.40
CA GLY A 115 23.75 -1.46 28.80
C GLY A 115 23.85 -1.59 30.31
N GLY A 116 24.70 -2.52 30.75
CA GLY A 116 24.90 -2.84 32.15
C GLY A 116 25.24 -1.63 33.02
N ALA A 117 24.55 -1.53 34.15
CA ALA A 117 25.12 -0.96 35.34
C ALA A 117 25.68 -2.12 36.19
N ASN A 118 26.98 -2.27 36.10
CA ASN A 118 27.81 -3.07 36.97
C ASN A 118 27.64 -2.55 38.42
N ALA A 119 26.79 -3.18 39.23
CA ALA A 119 26.71 -2.93 40.68
C ALA A 119 27.37 -4.10 41.40
N GLY A 120 28.70 -4.11 41.34
CA GLY A 120 29.56 -5.00 42.11
C GLY A 120 30.75 -4.23 42.65
N ALA A 121 30.62 -3.73 43.87
CA ALA A 121 31.65 -3.55 44.90
C ALA A 121 31.01 -2.85 46.11
#